data_AF-A0A6A8D9M0-F1
#
_entry.id   AF-A0A6A8D9M0-F1
#
_cell.length_a   1.000
_cell.length_b   1.000
_cell.length_c   1.000
_cell.angle_alpha   90.00
_cell.angle_beta   90.00
_cell.angle_gamma   90.00
#
_symmetry.space_group_name_H-M   'P 1'
#
loop_
_entity.id
_entity.type
_entity.pdbx_description
1 polymer ?
#
loop_
_entity_poly.entity_id
_entity_poly.type
_entity_poly.pdbx_seq_one_letter_code
_entity_poly.pdbx_strand_id
1 'polypeptide(L)'
;MKQFLLVFGLVFALFLAGCSQTNEESTDNAENNQEETETQETEEQATNTEEHGSQETKSALLNEQLELAEKVTPFQREINNYQASVGNEELSEEDLQALADEAKIAAEEAQAALENYEVNAEMPDELQEQYQTAISSLNDYYSEVQTALDAEEIDFSSAQSKWDEFQSTIASLYEELELIVPDMSAAFS
;
A
#
# COMPACT_ATOMS: atom_id res chain seq x y z
N MET A 1 2.04 21.83 47.00
CA MET A 1 1.10 22.77 46.35
C MET A 1 0.02 21.94 45.67
N LYS A 2 -1.26 22.24 45.95
CA LYS A 2 -2.46 21.49 45.54
C LYS A 2 -2.71 21.69 44.04
N GLN A 3 -2.74 20.62 43.25
CA GLN A 3 -3.95 20.01 42.67
C GLN A 3 -4.91 21.01 42.00
N PHE A 4 -4.86 21.08 40.67
CA PHE A 4 -5.96 21.55 39.86
C PHE A 4 -6.59 20.36 39.13
N LEU A 5 -7.74 19.95 39.65
CA LEU A 5 -8.76 19.20 38.92
C LEU A 5 -9.49 20.19 38.01
N LEU A 6 -9.67 19.84 36.74
CA LEU A 6 -10.76 20.38 35.94
C LEU A 6 -11.38 19.27 35.09
N VAL A 7 -12.53 18.82 35.58
CA VAL A 7 -13.52 17.99 34.92
C VAL A 7 -14.40 18.90 34.05
N PHE A 8 -14.51 18.59 32.76
CA PHE A 8 -15.61 18.92 31.86
C PHE A 8 -15.56 17.82 30.78
N GLY A 9 -16.54 16.95 30.55
CA GLY A 9 -17.96 17.02 30.85
C GLY A 9 -18.73 17.12 29.53
N LEU A 10 -19.48 16.05 29.23
CA LEU A 10 -20.68 16.01 28.38
C LEU A 10 -20.56 15.47 26.94
N VAL A 11 -20.70 14.14 26.85
CA VAL A 11 -21.59 13.36 25.97
C VAL A 11 -22.45 14.18 24.97
N PHE A 12 -22.30 13.88 23.68
CA PHE A 12 -23.39 13.99 22.70
C PHE A 12 -23.71 12.61 22.13
N ALA A 13 -24.96 12.20 22.34
CA ALA A 13 -25.54 10.99 21.80
C ALA A 13 -26.25 11.29 20.46
N LEU A 14 -26.12 10.32 19.55
CA LEU A 14 -27.09 9.84 18.55
C LEU A 14 -27.80 10.84 17.62
N PHE A 15 -27.57 10.63 16.32
CA PHE A 15 -28.66 10.57 15.35
C PHE A 15 -28.59 9.27 14.54
N LEU A 16 -29.52 8.37 14.86
CA LEU A 16 -30.00 7.32 13.97
C LEU A 16 -30.97 7.97 12.98
N ALA A 17 -30.57 8.07 11.71
CA ALA A 17 -31.48 7.99 10.57
C ALA A 17 -31.13 6.65 9.92
N GLY A 18 -31.98 5.63 9.84
CA GLY A 18 -33.40 5.69 9.51
C GLY A 18 -33.56 5.11 8.11
N CYS A 19 -33.27 3.82 7.94
CA CYS A 19 -33.64 3.08 6.74
C CYS A 19 -35.18 3.03 6.67
N SER A 20 -35.78 3.73 5.71
CA SER A 20 -37.14 3.47 5.24
C SER A 20 -37.08 2.88 3.84
N GLN A 21 -37.25 1.57 3.82
CA GLN A 21 -37.74 0.77 2.70
C GLN A 21 -39.12 1.28 2.25
N THR A 22 -39.29 1.63 0.97
CA THR A 22 -40.53 1.32 0.23
C THR A 22 -40.31 1.33 -1.27
N ASN A 23 -40.54 0.15 -1.88
CA ASN A 23 -40.93 -0.02 -3.28
C ASN A 23 -42.16 0.84 -3.60
N GLU A 24 -42.20 1.42 -4.79
CA GLU A 24 -43.45 1.49 -5.57
C GLU A 24 -43.09 1.50 -7.06
N GLU A 25 -43.40 0.38 -7.72
CA GLU A 25 -43.64 0.31 -9.15
C GLU A 25 -44.82 1.22 -9.49
N SER A 26 -44.69 1.99 -10.57
CA SER A 26 -45.85 2.37 -11.38
C SER A 26 -45.44 2.37 -12.83
N THR A 27 -45.92 1.32 -13.48
CA THR A 27 -46.02 1.11 -14.91
C THR A 27 -47.01 2.12 -15.50
N ASP A 28 -46.63 2.77 -16.60
CA ASP A 28 -47.47 3.05 -17.78
C ASP A 28 -46.64 3.95 -18.73
N ASN A 29 -46.04 3.41 -19.79
CA ASN A 29 -46.64 3.09 -21.09
C ASN A 29 -46.94 4.34 -21.95
N ALA A 30 -46.12 4.61 -22.96
CA ALA A 30 -46.56 4.94 -24.33
C ALA A 30 -45.36 5.22 -25.25
N GLU A 31 -45.37 4.53 -26.38
CA GLU A 31 -44.50 4.64 -27.55
C GLU A 31 -44.45 6.06 -28.14
N ASN A 32 -43.29 6.48 -28.66
CA ASN A 32 -43.27 7.06 -30.01
C ASN A 32 -41.89 6.91 -30.69
N ASN A 33 -41.99 6.69 -32.00
CA ASN A 33 -41.00 6.38 -33.01
C ASN A 33 -40.09 7.57 -33.40
N GLN A 34 -38.97 7.16 -34.01
CA GLN A 34 -38.33 7.71 -35.20
C GLN A 34 -37.31 8.87 -35.12
N GLU A 35 -36.21 8.53 -35.79
CA GLU A 35 -35.35 9.33 -36.68
C GLU A 35 -34.15 10.08 -36.09
N GLU A 36 -33.00 9.42 -36.30
CA GLU A 36 -31.75 9.97 -36.81
C GLU A 36 -31.71 11.48 -37.02
N THR A 37 -30.79 12.13 -36.32
CA THR A 37 -30.15 13.35 -36.81
C THR A 37 -28.67 13.23 -36.54
N GLU A 38 -27.92 12.90 -37.59
CA GLU A 38 -26.48 13.16 -37.66
C GLU A 38 -26.23 14.62 -37.31
N THR A 39 -25.49 14.85 -36.24
CA THR A 39 -24.84 16.14 -35.99
C THR A 39 -23.36 15.84 -35.80
N GLN A 40 -22.61 16.00 -36.90
CA GLN A 40 -21.17 16.27 -36.89
C GLN A 40 -20.94 17.66 -36.26
N GLU A 41 -19.74 17.87 -35.72
CA GLU A 41 -19.21 19.02 -34.95
C GLU A 41 -19.22 18.72 -33.44
N THR A 42 -18.10 18.65 -32.72
CA THR A 42 -16.74 19.14 -32.94
C THR A 42 -15.81 18.27 -32.10
N GLU A 43 -14.65 17.91 -32.66
CA GLU A 43 -13.51 17.43 -31.87
C GLU A 43 -13.09 18.54 -30.91
N GLU A 44 -13.72 18.57 -29.73
CA GLU A 44 -13.08 19.16 -28.56
C GLU A 44 -11.94 18.21 -28.19
N GLN A 45 -10.78 18.54 -28.73
CA GLN A 45 -9.49 18.15 -28.21
C GLN A 45 -9.47 18.52 -26.72
N ALA A 46 -9.96 17.60 -25.89
CA ALA A 46 -9.79 17.65 -24.46
C ALA A 46 -8.27 17.67 -24.22
N THR A 47 -7.79 18.82 -23.80
CA THR A 47 -6.50 18.94 -23.16
C THR A 47 -6.45 17.88 -22.06
N ASN A 48 -5.57 16.88 -22.22
CA ASN A 48 -5.20 15.92 -21.17
C ASN A 48 -4.89 16.70 -19.89
N THR A 49 -5.90 16.87 -19.06
CA THR A 49 -5.72 17.07 -17.65
C THR A 49 -5.74 15.65 -17.14
N GLU A 50 -4.56 15.13 -16.81
CA GLU A 50 -4.43 13.81 -16.22
C GLU A 50 -5.23 13.84 -14.91
N GLU A 51 -6.45 13.32 -14.96
CA GLU A 51 -7.27 13.12 -13.78
C GLU A 51 -6.73 11.86 -13.10
N HIS A 52 -5.56 11.99 -12.46
CA HIS A 52 -4.91 10.91 -11.71
C HIS A 52 -5.88 10.34 -10.65
N GLY A 53 -6.85 11.13 -10.19
CA GLY A 53 -7.85 10.75 -9.19
C GLY A 53 -9.04 9.91 -9.67
N SER A 54 -9.02 9.34 -10.88
CA SER A 54 -10.13 8.48 -11.33
C SER A 54 -10.32 7.26 -10.41
N GLN A 55 -11.55 6.74 -10.32
CA GLN A 55 -11.83 5.58 -9.48
C GLN A 55 -11.11 4.32 -9.99
N GLU A 56 -10.92 4.24 -11.29
CA GLU A 56 -10.16 3.21 -11.98
C GLU A 56 -8.68 3.26 -11.55
N THR A 57 -8.06 4.43 -11.56
CA THR A 57 -6.66 4.61 -11.11
C THR A 57 -6.48 4.26 -9.62
N LYS A 58 -7.41 4.70 -8.76
CA LYS A 58 -7.39 4.32 -7.33
C LYS A 58 -7.49 2.82 -7.13
N SER A 59 -8.37 2.16 -7.89
CA SER A 59 -8.56 0.70 -7.82
C SER A 59 -7.33 -0.05 -8.33
N ALA A 60 -6.70 0.45 -9.40
CA ALA A 60 -5.46 -0.10 -9.93
C ALA A 60 -4.33 -0.04 -8.90
N LEU A 61 -4.12 1.11 -8.22
CA LEU A 61 -3.11 1.25 -7.17
C LEU A 61 -3.36 0.32 -5.97
N LEU A 62 -4.62 0.15 -5.55
CA LEU A 62 -4.96 -0.76 -4.45
C LEU A 62 -4.71 -2.23 -4.83
N ASN A 63 -5.04 -2.62 -6.06
CA ASN A 63 -4.74 -3.96 -6.56
C ASN A 63 -3.22 -4.18 -6.63
N GLU A 64 -2.47 -3.19 -7.12
CA GLU A 64 -1.02 -3.22 -7.17
C GLU A 64 -0.38 -3.42 -5.78
N GLN A 65 -0.92 -2.74 -4.76
CA GLN A 65 -0.47 -2.92 -3.38
C GLN A 65 -0.73 -4.34 -2.87
N LEU A 66 -1.91 -4.91 -3.19
CA LEU A 66 -2.26 -6.27 -2.80
C LEU A 66 -1.37 -7.31 -3.48
N GLU A 67 -1.09 -7.14 -4.76
CA GLU A 67 -0.20 -8.02 -5.54
C GLU A 67 1.24 -7.96 -5.00
N LEU A 68 1.75 -6.77 -4.73
CA LEU A 68 3.06 -6.59 -4.11
C LEU A 68 3.11 -7.27 -2.73
N ALA A 69 2.10 -7.04 -1.88
CA ALA A 69 2.03 -7.64 -0.56
C ALA A 69 1.97 -9.17 -0.64
N GLU A 70 1.14 -9.76 -1.50
CA GLU A 70 1.09 -11.21 -1.70
C GLU A 70 2.45 -11.76 -2.11
N LYS A 71 3.16 -11.03 -2.98
CA LYS A 71 4.49 -11.44 -3.48
C LYS A 71 5.56 -11.42 -2.39
N VAL A 72 5.61 -10.40 -1.54
CA VAL A 72 6.74 -10.17 -0.62
C VAL A 72 6.50 -10.62 0.81
N THR A 73 5.25 -10.71 1.27
CA THR A 73 4.90 -11.10 2.65
C THR A 73 5.54 -12.42 3.10
N PRO A 74 5.59 -13.49 2.29
CA PRO A 74 6.22 -14.74 2.72
C PRO A 74 7.69 -14.57 3.12
N PHE A 75 8.42 -13.68 2.43
CA PHE A 75 9.83 -13.41 2.69
C PHE A 75 10.01 -12.42 3.84
N GLN A 76 9.21 -11.36 3.86
CA GLN A 76 9.25 -10.36 4.92
C GLN A 76 8.98 -10.99 6.29
N ARG A 77 8.10 -12.00 6.36
CA ARG A 77 7.84 -12.73 7.59
C ARG A 77 9.11 -13.36 8.19
N GLU A 78 9.97 -13.98 7.39
CA GLU A 78 11.17 -14.63 7.92
C GLU A 78 12.20 -13.60 8.41
N ILE A 79 12.30 -12.46 7.71
CA ILE A 79 13.10 -11.31 8.16
C ILE A 79 12.56 -10.77 9.49
N ASN A 80 11.24 -10.59 9.61
CA ASN A 80 10.59 -10.13 10.82
C ASN A 80 10.77 -11.13 11.98
N ASN A 81 10.71 -12.44 11.70
CA ASN A 81 10.94 -13.50 12.69
C ASN A 81 12.33 -13.40 13.30
N TYR A 82 13.36 -13.20 12.48
CA TYR A 82 14.72 -12.97 12.98
C TYR A 82 14.80 -11.69 13.80
N GLN A 83 14.32 -10.55 13.28
CA GLN A 83 14.40 -9.27 13.99
C GLN A 83 13.66 -9.28 15.33
N ALA A 84 12.51 -9.94 15.41
CA ALA A 84 11.76 -10.11 16.66
C ALA A 84 12.46 -11.04 17.67
N SER A 85 13.36 -11.89 17.18
CA SER A 85 14.13 -12.85 17.99
C SER A 85 15.45 -12.25 18.51
N VAL A 86 15.95 -11.17 17.90
CA VAL A 86 17.13 -10.45 18.39
C VAL A 86 16.87 -9.93 19.80
N GLY A 87 17.75 -10.31 20.74
CA GLY A 87 17.62 -9.95 22.15
C GLY A 87 16.68 -10.85 22.97
N ASN A 88 16.13 -11.92 22.38
CA ASN A 88 15.41 -12.94 23.12
C ASN A 88 16.40 -13.88 23.84
N GLU A 89 16.52 -13.71 25.16
CA GLU A 89 17.42 -14.51 26.01
C GLU A 89 17.01 -16.00 26.13
N GLU A 90 15.82 -16.39 25.65
CA GLU A 90 15.36 -17.78 25.66
C GLU A 90 15.88 -18.60 24.47
N LEU A 91 16.31 -17.93 23.39
CA LEU A 91 16.85 -18.60 22.21
C LEU A 91 18.34 -18.90 22.39
N SER A 92 18.77 -20.07 21.90
CA SER A 92 20.19 -20.36 21.83
C SER A 92 20.86 -19.56 20.71
N GLU A 93 22.19 -19.40 20.79
CA GLU A 93 22.97 -18.79 19.71
C GLU A 93 22.82 -19.56 18.39
N GLU A 94 22.68 -20.90 18.47
CA GLU A 94 22.46 -21.76 17.29
C GLU A 94 21.09 -21.49 16.64
N ASP A 95 20.03 -21.38 17.45
CA ASP A 95 18.68 -21.06 16.94
C ASP A 95 18.63 -19.65 16.34
N LEU A 96 19.29 -18.68 16.98
CA LEU A 96 19.36 -17.31 16.45
C LEU A 96 20.11 -17.25 15.13
N GLN A 97 21.20 -18.02 14.97
CA GLN A 97 21.91 -18.13 13.71
C GLN A 97 21.06 -18.78 12.61
N ALA A 98 20.29 -19.82 12.94
CA ALA A 98 19.39 -20.44 11.97
C ALA A 98 18.34 -19.45 11.45
N LEU A 99 17.76 -18.62 12.33
CA LEU A 99 16.83 -17.55 11.94
C LEU A 99 17.52 -16.48 11.08
N ALA A 100 18.77 -16.13 11.39
CA ALA A 100 19.55 -15.19 10.57
C ALA A 100 19.76 -15.72 9.14
N ASP A 101 20.11 -17.00 9.01
CA ASP A 101 20.30 -17.66 7.72
C ASP A 101 18.97 -17.72 6.92
N GLU A 102 17.85 -18.04 7.58
CA GLU A 102 16.51 -18.02 6.97
C GLU A 102 16.11 -16.61 6.50
N ALA A 103 16.34 -15.59 7.32
CA ALA A 103 16.09 -14.20 6.96
C ALA A 103 16.93 -13.75 5.76
N LYS A 104 18.19 -14.19 5.69
CA LYS A 104 19.08 -13.88 4.57
C LYS A 104 18.58 -14.50 3.26
N ILE A 105 18.22 -15.78 3.29
CA ILE A 105 17.65 -16.48 2.12
C ILE A 105 16.36 -15.79 1.69
N ALA A 106 15.48 -15.46 2.63
CA ALA A 106 14.24 -14.77 2.33
C ALA A 106 14.48 -13.40 1.67
N ALA A 107 15.47 -12.64 2.12
CA ALA A 107 15.84 -11.38 1.49
C ALA A 107 16.35 -11.56 0.04
N GLU A 108 17.16 -12.60 -0.22
CA GLU A 108 17.61 -12.95 -1.58
C GLU A 108 16.41 -13.34 -2.48
N GLU A 109 15.50 -14.18 -1.98
CA GLU A 109 14.29 -14.59 -2.71
C GLU A 109 13.33 -13.42 -2.97
N ALA A 110 13.21 -12.48 -2.02
CA ALA A 110 12.44 -11.26 -2.20
C ALA A 110 13.02 -10.38 -3.30
N GLN A 111 14.35 -10.21 -3.36
CA GLN A 111 14.98 -9.47 -4.46
C GLN A 111 14.69 -10.13 -5.81
N ALA A 112 14.84 -11.45 -5.92
CA ALA A 112 14.55 -12.19 -7.15
C ALA A 112 13.06 -12.06 -7.57
N ALA A 113 12.15 -12.02 -6.60
CA ALA A 113 10.73 -11.79 -6.84
C ALA A 113 10.45 -10.37 -7.37
N LEU A 114 11.23 -9.37 -6.93
CA LEU A 114 11.09 -7.97 -7.32
C LEU A 114 11.80 -7.60 -8.62
N GLU A 115 12.88 -8.29 -9.00
CA GLU A 115 13.61 -8.03 -10.26
C GLU A 115 12.73 -8.11 -11.52
N ASN A 116 11.70 -8.95 -11.47
CA ASN A 116 10.75 -9.17 -12.57
C ASN A 116 9.34 -8.75 -12.19
N TYR A 117 9.21 -7.84 -11.22
CA TYR A 117 7.92 -7.31 -10.83
C TYR A 117 7.47 -6.27 -11.85
N GLU A 118 6.30 -6.46 -12.44
CA GLU A 118 5.71 -5.55 -13.43
C GLU A 118 4.56 -4.80 -12.78
N VAL A 119 4.61 -3.46 -12.85
CA VAL A 119 3.55 -2.59 -12.34
C VAL A 119 2.37 -2.57 -13.32
N ASN A 120 1.15 -2.52 -12.80
CA ASN A 120 -0.08 -2.51 -13.58
C ASN A 120 -0.16 -1.31 -14.54
N ALA A 121 -0.36 -1.64 -15.83
CA ALA A 121 -0.46 -0.70 -16.95
C ALA A 121 -1.76 0.14 -16.97
N GLU A 122 -2.72 -0.13 -16.08
CA GLU A 122 -3.97 0.63 -15.95
C GLU A 122 -3.81 1.93 -15.13
N MET A 123 -2.63 2.18 -14.56
CA MET A 123 -2.29 3.46 -13.93
C MET A 123 -1.70 4.44 -14.96
N PRO A 124 -1.87 5.76 -14.78
CA PRO A 124 -1.08 6.76 -15.50
C PRO A 124 0.43 6.50 -15.38
N ASP A 125 1.19 6.79 -16.44
CA ASP A 125 2.64 6.52 -16.52
C ASP A 125 3.41 7.14 -15.34
N GLU A 126 3.06 8.36 -14.93
CA GLU A 126 3.70 9.04 -13.78
C GLU A 126 3.54 8.25 -12.47
N LEU A 127 2.36 7.67 -12.23
CA LEU A 127 2.12 6.86 -11.04
C LEU A 127 2.84 5.51 -11.13
N GLN A 128 2.92 4.92 -12.33
CA GLN A 128 3.70 3.69 -12.54
C GLN A 128 5.19 3.92 -12.25
N GLU A 129 5.78 5.03 -12.74
CA GLU A 129 7.18 5.38 -12.50
C GLU A 129 7.47 5.62 -11.00
N GLN A 130 6.58 6.33 -10.31
CA GLN A 130 6.67 6.53 -8.86
C GLN A 130 6.57 5.20 -8.10
N TYR A 131 5.63 4.31 -8.47
CA TYR A 131 5.49 3.00 -7.84
C TYR A 131 6.71 2.09 -8.10
N GLN A 132 7.27 2.14 -9.31
CA GLN A 132 8.50 1.45 -9.66
C GLN A 132 9.70 1.96 -8.85
N THR A 133 9.75 3.26 -8.57
CA THR A 133 10.75 3.85 -7.68
C THR A 133 10.61 3.30 -6.26
N ALA A 134 9.38 3.19 -5.74
CA ALA A 134 9.12 2.56 -4.45
C ALA A 134 9.61 1.09 -4.44
N ILE A 135 9.31 0.31 -5.48
CA ILE A 135 9.79 -1.07 -5.61
C ILE A 135 11.33 -1.14 -5.62
N SER A 136 12.01 -0.18 -6.26
CA SER A 136 13.47 -0.13 -6.22
C SER A 136 14.01 0.11 -4.81
N SER A 137 13.40 1.01 -4.03
CA SER A 137 13.77 1.21 -2.62
C SER A 137 13.50 -0.04 -1.78
N LEU A 138 12.42 -0.78 -2.06
CA LEU A 138 12.12 -2.04 -1.40
C LEU A 138 13.15 -3.14 -1.79
N ASN A 139 13.59 -3.19 -3.04
CA ASN A 139 14.66 -4.09 -3.45
C ASN A 139 15.99 -3.76 -2.74
N ASP A 140 16.34 -2.47 -2.66
CA ASP A 140 17.50 -1.98 -1.90
C ASP A 140 17.40 -2.38 -0.42
N TYR A 141 16.21 -2.28 0.19
CA TYR A 141 15.98 -2.75 1.56
C TYR A 141 16.41 -4.21 1.75
N TYR A 142 15.97 -5.11 0.87
CA TYR A 142 16.35 -6.52 0.95
C TYR A 142 17.84 -6.77 0.71
N SER A 143 18.48 -5.96 -0.14
CA SER A 143 19.94 -5.97 -0.31
C SER A 143 20.68 -5.59 0.97
N GLU A 144 20.23 -4.52 1.64
CA GLU A 144 20.81 -4.02 2.87
C GLU A 144 20.55 -4.97 4.06
N VAL A 145 19.41 -5.68 4.08
CA VAL A 145 19.17 -6.75 5.06
C VAL A 145 20.23 -7.85 4.95
N GLN A 146 20.55 -8.31 3.75
CA GLN A 146 21.61 -9.31 3.55
C GLN A 146 22.98 -8.78 3.99
N THR A 147 23.28 -7.53 3.61
CA THR A 147 24.53 -6.87 3.99
C THR A 147 24.69 -6.77 5.50
N ALA A 148 23.61 -6.42 6.21
CA ALA A 148 23.57 -6.35 7.67
C ALA A 148 23.78 -7.71 8.33
N LEU A 149 23.19 -8.77 7.77
CA LEU A 149 23.31 -10.14 8.29
C LEU A 149 24.69 -10.77 8.04
N ASP A 150 25.42 -10.29 7.03
CA ASP A 150 26.80 -10.72 6.74
C ASP A 150 27.87 -9.95 7.55
N ALA A 151 27.48 -8.90 8.26
CA ALA A 151 28.39 -8.09 9.05
C ALA A 151 28.77 -8.77 10.37
N GLU A 152 30.00 -8.51 10.85
CA GLU A 152 30.44 -8.96 12.18
C GLU A 152 29.62 -8.32 13.31
N GLU A 153 29.18 -7.07 13.10
CA GLU A 153 28.27 -6.34 13.97
C GLU A 153 27.01 -6.01 13.17
N ILE A 154 25.90 -6.65 13.54
CA ILE A 154 24.64 -6.54 12.82
C ILE A 154 24.02 -5.16 13.07
N ASP A 155 23.80 -4.42 11.99
CA ASP A 155 23.14 -3.12 12.00
C ASP A 155 22.17 -2.99 10.81
N PHE A 156 20.89 -2.84 11.10
CA PHE A 156 19.83 -2.66 10.09
C PHE A 156 19.55 -1.20 9.75
N SER A 157 20.35 -0.24 10.23
CA SER A 157 20.10 1.19 10.00
C SER A 157 20.01 1.57 8.52
N SER A 158 20.89 1.02 7.67
CA SER A 158 20.84 1.22 6.21
C SER A 158 19.58 0.62 5.59
N ALA A 159 19.22 -0.61 5.99
CA ALA A 159 17.99 -1.25 5.54
C ALA A 159 16.77 -0.40 5.94
N GLN A 160 16.70 0.04 7.20
CA GLN A 160 15.60 0.89 7.67
C GLN A 160 15.48 2.18 6.85
N SER A 161 16.60 2.81 6.48
CA SER A 161 16.57 4.00 5.61
C SER A 161 15.92 3.70 4.26
N LYS A 162 16.18 2.53 3.67
CA LYS A 162 15.57 2.09 2.40
C LYS A 162 14.10 1.75 2.54
N TRP A 163 13.72 1.16 3.66
CA TRP A 163 12.32 0.94 4.01
C TRP A 163 11.56 2.27 4.14
N ASP A 164 12.15 3.26 4.80
CA ASP A 164 11.53 4.58 4.98
C ASP A 164 11.36 5.31 3.63
N GLU A 165 12.33 5.19 2.72
CA GLU A 165 12.23 5.68 1.34
C GLU A 165 11.06 5.02 0.58
N PHE A 166 10.93 3.69 0.67
CA PHE A 166 9.81 2.94 0.10
C PHE A 166 8.47 3.41 0.66
N GLN A 167 8.32 3.43 1.98
CA GLN A 167 7.08 3.84 2.66
C GLN A 167 6.71 5.30 2.36
N SER A 168 7.69 6.21 2.27
CA SER A 168 7.46 7.61 1.93
C SER A 168 6.98 7.79 0.48
N THR A 169 7.50 6.98 -0.44
CA THR A 169 7.08 7.01 -1.85
C THR A 169 5.66 6.48 -1.99
N ILE A 170 5.34 5.37 -1.34
CA ILE A 170 3.97 4.85 -1.26
C ILE A 170 3.01 5.86 -0.62
N ALA A 171 3.42 6.53 0.47
CA ALA A 171 2.60 7.55 1.10
C ALA A 171 2.27 8.70 0.15
N SER A 172 3.26 9.18 -0.61
CA SER A 172 3.08 10.27 -1.57
C SER A 172 2.07 9.90 -2.67
N LEU A 173 2.18 8.68 -3.22
CA LEU A 173 1.24 8.14 -4.21
C LEU A 173 -0.20 8.09 -3.67
N TYR A 174 -0.38 7.62 -2.44
CA TYR A 174 -1.71 7.52 -1.83
C TYR A 174 -2.30 8.90 -1.54
N GLU A 175 -1.50 9.86 -1.08
CA GLU A 175 -1.92 11.23 -0.83
C GLU A 175 -2.32 11.94 -2.12
N GLU A 176 -1.58 11.76 -3.21
CA GLU A 176 -1.89 12.30 -4.54
C GLU A 176 -3.28 11.84 -5.03
N LEU A 177 -3.66 10.61 -4.69
CA LEU A 177 -4.95 10.03 -5.03
C LEU A 177 -6.03 10.20 -3.95
N GLU A 178 -5.77 10.98 -2.89
CA GLU A 178 -6.66 11.17 -1.75
C GLU A 178 -7.09 9.84 -1.09
N LEU A 179 -6.20 8.87 -1.07
CA LEU A 179 -6.38 7.58 -0.41
C LEU A 179 -5.77 7.58 1.01
N ILE A 180 -6.20 6.62 1.83
CA ILE A 180 -5.60 6.40 3.15
C ILE A 180 -4.24 5.74 2.96
N VAL A 181 -3.18 6.41 3.41
CA VAL A 181 -1.81 5.88 3.37
C VAL A 181 -1.73 4.55 4.12
N PRO A 182 -1.23 3.47 3.49
CA PRO A 182 -1.08 2.18 4.14
C PRO A 182 0.19 2.17 5.02
N ASP A 183 0.10 1.42 6.12
CA ASP A 183 1.29 0.95 6.84
C ASP A 183 1.78 -0.33 6.14
N MET A 184 2.85 -0.21 5.36
CA MET A 184 3.37 -1.34 4.60
C MET A 184 4.05 -2.38 5.50
N SER A 185 4.50 -2.01 6.70
CA SER A 185 5.08 -2.97 7.64
C SER A 185 3.98 -3.91 8.12
N ALA A 186 2.81 -3.35 8.45
CA ALA A 186 1.63 -4.13 8.77
C ALA A 186 1.11 -4.94 7.58
N ALA A 187 1.18 -4.39 6.36
CA ALA A 187 0.71 -5.08 5.15
C ALA A 187 1.57 -6.30 4.79
N PHE A 188 2.87 -6.29 5.13
CA PHE A 188 3.80 -7.38 4.85
C PHE A 188 4.05 -8.33 6.05
N SER A 189 3.28 -8.18 7.14
CA SER A 189 3.44 -8.97 8.37
C SER A 189 2.68 -10.29 8.35
#